data_AF-A0A0U3E4J4-F1
#
_entry.id   AF-A0A0U3E4J4-F1
#
_cell.length_a   1.000
_cell.length_b   1.000
_cell.length_c   1.000
_cell.angle_alpha   90.00
_cell.angle_beta   90.00
_cell.angle_gamma   90.00
#
_symmetry.space_group_name_H-M   'P 1'
#
loop_
_entity.id
_entity.type
_entity.pdbx_description
1 polymer ?
#
loop_
_entity_poly.entity_id
_entity_poly.type
_entity_poly.pdbx_seq_one_letter_code
_entity_poly.pdbx_strand_id
1 'polypeptide(L)'
;MNDETLKIYAYVITSTYRKKVVKSLSKRDMIPTQIAYDSDILPNHVSKVLRELKEKDVVVCTNEQDRKNRNYHLTDLGMEIAEELK
;
A
#
# COMPACT_ATOMS: atom_id res chain seq x y z
N MET A 1 15.86 9.44 2.65
CA MET A 1 15.59 8.36 3.62
C MET A 1 16.49 8.40 4.84
N ASN A 2 15.85 8.44 6.01
CA ASN A 2 16.50 8.15 7.30
C ASN A 2 16.51 6.63 7.58
N ASP A 3 17.13 6.21 8.68
CA ASP A 3 17.25 4.79 9.07
C ASP A 3 15.90 4.08 9.28
N GLU A 4 14.87 4.81 9.70
CA GLU A 4 13.53 4.26 9.93
C GLU A 4 12.81 3.99 8.60
N THR A 5 12.84 4.95 7.66
CA THR A 5 12.31 4.75 6.31
C THR A 5 13.03 3.59 5.60
N LEU A 6 14.33 3.41 5.81
CA LEU A 6 15.08 2.28 5.23
C LEU A 6 14.61 0.92 5.71
N LYS A 7 14.26 0.80 7.00
CA LYS A 7 13.67 -0.44 7.55
C LYS A 7 12.31 -0.73 6.94
N ILE A 8 11.49 0.29 6.73
CA ILE A 8 10.15 0.11 6.12
C ILE A 8 10.28 -0.19 4.62
N TYR A 9 11.20 0.45 3.91
CA TYR A 9 11.55 0.10 2.54
C TYR A 9 11.97 -1.38 2.43
N ALA A 10 12.91 -1.83 3.28
CA ALA A 10 13.34 -3.23 3.36
C ALA A 10 12.14 -4.18 3.63
N TYR A 11 11.24 -3.78 4.53
CA TYR A 11 10.01 -4.51 4.80
C TYR A 11 9.09 -4.60 3.57
N VAL A 12 8.90 -3.50 2.82
CA VAL A 12 8.07 -3.51 1.61
C VAL A 12 8.70 -4.38 0.53
N ILE A 13 10.01 -4.26 0.28
CA ILE A 13 10.67 -4.93 -0.85
C ILE A 13 10.78 -6.45 -0.71
N THR A 14 10.74 -6.97 0.52
CA THR A 14 10.82 -8.40 0.81
C THR A 14 9.55 -9.18 0.45
N SER A 15 8.44 -8.48 0.18
CA SER A 15 7.19 -9.09 -0.27
C SER A 15 6.79 -8.58 -1.64
N THR A 16 6.60 -9.51 -2.59
CA THR A 16 6.10 -9.20 -3.93
C THR A 16 4.72 -8.56 -3.88
N TYR A 17 3.84 -8.98 -2.97
CA TYR A 17 2.52 -8.39 -2.81
C TYR A 17 2.58 -6.97 -2.24
N ARG A 18 3.41 -6.71 -1.22
CA ARG A 18 3.58 -5.34 -0.68
C ARG A 18 4.09 -4.39 -1.76
N LYS A 19 5.14 -4.79 -2.50
CA LYS A 19 5.66 -4.02 -3.65
C LYS A 19 4.58 -3.70 -4.67
N LYS A 20 3.83 -4.72 -5.11
CA LYS A 20 2.78 -4.55 -6.12
C LYS A 20 1.66 -3.62 -5.64
N VAL A 21 1.21 -3.74 -4.39
CA VAL A 21 0.18 -2.85 -3.82
C VAL A 21 0.67 -1.41 -3.71
N VAL A 22 1.89 -1.18 -3.21
CA VAL A 22 2.48 0.17 -3.14
C VAL A 22 2.64 0.78 -4.54
N LYS A 23 3.13 0.01 -5.53
CA LYS A 23 3.22 0.46 -6.93
C LYS A 23 1.87 0.74 -7.58
N SER A 24 0.82 0.07 -7.13
CA SER A 24 -0.54 0.33 -7.62
C SER A 24 -1.07 1.66 -7.08
N LEU A 25 -0.95 1.85 -5.76
CA LEU A 25 -1.39 3.06 -5.07
C LEU A 25 -0.57 4.31 -5.41
N SER A 26 0.69 4.16 -5.86
CA SER A 26 1.50 5.30 -6.30
C SER A 26 0.99 5.98 -7.58
N LYS A 27 0.11 5.31 -8.33
CA LYS A 27 -0.49 5.88 -9.54
C LYS A 27 -1.66 6.81 -9.21
N ARG A 28 -2.45 6.44 -8.20
CA ARG A 28 -3.66 7.14 -7.73
C ARG A 28 -4.26 6.41 -6.53
N ASP A 29 -5.15 7.11 -5.84
CA ASP A 29 -6.01 6.54 -4.82
C ASP A 29 -6.93 5.47 -5.40
N MET A 30 -7.10 4.37 -4.68
CA MET A 30 -7.87 3.21 -5.14
C MET A 30 -8.63 2.51 -4.02
N ILE A 31 -9.71 1.82 -4.39
CA ILE A 31 -10.39 0.87 -3.51
C ILE A 31 -9.77 -0.54 -3.63
N PRO A 32 -9.95 -1.45 -2.64
CA PRO A 32 -9.31 -2.77 -2.65
C PRO A 32 -9.51 -3.60 -3.92
N THR A 33 -10.70 -3.52 -4.54
CA THR A 33 -11.00 -4.24 -5.79
C THR A 33 -10.25 -3.66 -6.99
N GLN A 34 -10.04 -2.34 -7.03
CA GLN A 34 -9.23 -1.68 -8.06
C GLN A 34 -7.75 -2.04 -7.90
N ILE A 35 -7.25 -2.04 -6.65
CA ILE A 35 -5.88 -2.46 -6.33
C ILE A 35 -5.68 -3.92 -6.76
N ALA A 36 -6.61 -4.81 -6.42
CA ALA A 36 -6.57 -6.22 -6.81
C ALA A 36 -6.42 -6.40 -8.33
N TYR A 37 -7.22 -5.65 -9.10
CA TYR A 37 -7.16 -5.68 -10.56
C TYR A 37 -5.83 -5.13 -11.10
N ASP A 38 -5.39 -3.96 -10.63
CA ASP A 38 -4.17 -3.29 -11.14
C ASP A 38 -2.88 -4.02 -10.72
N SER A 39 -2.87 -4.67 -9.56
CA SER A 39 -1.73 -5.42 -9.04
C SER A 39 -1.68 -6.89 -9.45
N ASP A 40 -2.75 -7.40 -10.08
CA ASP A 40 -2.96 -8.82 -10.36
C ASP A 40 -2.80 -9.67 -9.09
N ILE A 41 -3.59 -9.33 -8.05
CA ILE A 41 -3.60 -10.00 -6.74
C ILE A 41 -5.05 -10.26 -6.36
N LEU A 42 -5.33 -11.44 -5.77
CA LEU A 42 -6.66 -11.75 -5.28
C LEU A 42 -7.09 -10.76 -4.15
N PRO A 43 -8.37 -10.31 -4.12
CA PRO A 43 -8.84 -9.31 -3.15
C PRO A 43 -8.63 -9.67 -1.68
N ASN A 44 -8.64 -10.96 -1.34
CA ASN A 44 -8.35 -11.46 0.01
C ASN A 44 -6.90 -11.17 0.43
N HIS A 45 -5.93 -11.33 -0.48
CA HIS A 45 -4.54 -11.01 -0.23
C HIS A 45 -4.31 -9.49 -0.17
N VAL A 46 -4.95 -8.72 -1.06
CA VAL A 46 -4.91 -7.25 -1.00
C VAL A 46 -5.36 -6.73 0.36
N SER A 47 -6.49 -7.23 0.86
CA SER A 47 -7.02 -6.80 2.17
C SER A 47 -6.05 -7.07 3.32
N LYS A 48 -5.36 -8.23 3.30
CA LYS A 48 -4.31 -8.56 4.26
C LYS A 48 -3.13 -7.60 4.15
N VAL A 49 -2.65 -7.35 2.94
CA VAL A 49 -1.50 -6.49 2.66
C VAL A 49 -1.77 -5.04 3.06
N LEU A 50 -2.97 -4.51 2.77
CA LEU A 50 -3.36 -3.16 3.18
C LEU A 50 -3.35 -3.00 4.71
N ARG A 51 -3.75 -4.03 5.45
CA ARG A 51 -3.67 -4.01 6.92
C ARG A 51 -2.21 -3.98 7.39
N GLU A 52 -1.37 -4.85 6.84
CA GLU A 52 0.07 -4.89 7.15
C GLU A 52 0.78 -3.56 6.84
N LEU A 53 0.48 -2.95 5.69
CA LEU A 53 1.06 -1.67 5.29
C LEU A 53 0.54 -0.51 6.14
N LYS A 54 -0.72 -0.55 6.56
CA LYS A 54 -1.31 0.45 7.46
C LYS A 54 -0.69 0.40 8.86
N GLU A 55 -0.39 -0.79 9.38
CA GLU A 55 0.34 -0.96 10.64
C GLU A 55 1.76 -0.37 10.62
N LYS A 56 2.33 -0.15 9.43
CA LYS A 56 3.63 0.48 9.21
C LYS A 56 3.53 1.91 8.67
N ASP A 57 2.35 2.51 8.72
CA ASP A 57 2.08 3.87 8.26
C ASP A 57 2.47 4.13 6.79
N VAL A 58 2.45 3.09 5.95
CA VAL A 58 2.73 3.20 4.50
C VAL A 58 1.47 3.57 3.71
N VAL A 59 0.31 3.12 4.19
CA VAL A 59 -0.99 3.39 3.56
C VAL A 59 -1.98 3.83 4.61
N VAL A 60 -2.92 4.68 4.20
CA VAL A 60 -4.04 5.12 5.04
C VAL A 60 -5.34 4.95 4.27
N CYS A 61 -6.44 4.74 4.99
CA CYS A 61 -7.77 4.66 4.42
C CYS A 61 -8.48 5.97 4.74
N THR A 62 -9.12 6.62 3.77
CA THR A 62 -9.76 7.92 4.00
C THR A 62 -11.12 7.79 4.69
N ASN A 63 -11.76 6.62 4.56
CA ASN A 63 -13.10 6.34 5.07
C ASN A 63 -13.17 4.99 5.80
N GLU A 64 -12.47 4.84 6.93
CA GLU A 64 -12.49 3.60 7.71
C GLU A 64 -13.88 3.15 8.16
N GLN A 65 -14.78 4.11 8.41
CA GLN A 65 -16.12 3.86 8.93
C GLN A 65 -17.03 3.19 7.88
N ASP A 66 -16.69 3.33 6.60
CA ASP A 66 -17.47 2.73 5.54
C ASP A 66 -17.17 1.24 5.41
N ARG A 67 -18.24 0.45 5.25
CA ARG A 67 -18.12 -1.00 4.95
C ARG A 67 -17.81 -1.27 3.49
N LYS A 68 -18.14 -0.36 2.58
CA LYS A 68 -17.95 -0.48 1.13
C LYS A 68 -17.18 0.72 0.61
N ASN A 69 -16.47 0.54 -0.51
CA ASN A 69 -15.72 1.61 -1.18
C ASN A 69 -14.69 2.30 -0.29
N ARG A 70 -14.01 1.53 0.57
CA ARG A 70 -12.86 2.02 1.33
C ARG A 70 -11.79 2.50 0.37
N ASN A 71 -11.45 3.77 0.43
CA ASN A 71 -10.46 4.42 -0.41
C ASN A 71 -9.12 4.43 0.31
N TYR A 72 -8.08 3.95 -0.35
CA TYR A 72 -6.72 3.88 0.15
C TYR A 72 -5.80 4.78 -0.67
N HIS A 73 -4.87 5.43 0.03
CA HIS A 73 -3.80 6.23 -0.55
C HIS A 73 -2.48 5.99 0.21
N LEU A 74 -1.37 6.34 -0.43
CA LEU A 74 -0.06 6.33 0.21
C LEU A 74 0.06 7.51 1.17
N THR A 75 0.69 7.30 2.31
CA THR A 75 1.15 8.39 3.17
C THR A 75 2.40 9.05 2.56
N ASP A 76 2.88 10.15 3.15
CA ASP A 76 4.15 10.76 2.73
C ASP A 76 5.31 9.75 2.76
N LEU A 77 5.35 8.93 3.82
CA LEU A 77 6.30 7.81 3.95
C LEU A 77 6.11 6.77 2.84
N GLY A 78 4.86 6.41 2.54
CA GLY A 78 4.55 5.46 1.46
C GLY A 78 4.94 5.98 0.09
N MET A 79 4.79 7.29 -0.15
CA MET A 79 5.22 7.96 -1.38
C MET A 79 6.74 7.94 -1.53
N GLU A 80 7.51 8.30 -0.48
CA GLU A 80 8.97 8.21 -0.49
C GLU A 80 9.42 6.77 -0.84
N ILE A 81 8.81 5.77 -0.21
CA ILE A 81 9.09 4.35 -0.51
C ILE A 81 8.73 3.99 -1.96
N ALA A 82 7.60 4.48 -2.48
CA ALA A 82 7.14 4.18 -3.83
C ALA A 82 8.05 4.78 -4.91
N GLU A 83 8.64 5.95 -4.65
CA GLU A 83 9.61 6.59 -5.55
C GLU A 83 10.89 5.76 -5.72
N GLU A 84 11.37 5.15 -4.63
CA GLU A 84 12.54 4.27 -4.62
C GLU A 84 12.28 2.90 -5.25
N LEU A 85 11.01 2.50 -5.40
CA LEU A 85 10.63 1.24 -6.07
C LEU A 85 10.64 1.33 -7.61
N LYS A 86 10.88 2.51 -8.18
CA LYS A 86 10.82 2.77 -9.64
C LYS A 86 11.82 1.90 -10.41
#